data_AF-A0A0L0SIY0-F1
#
_entry.id   AF-A0A0L0SIY0-F1
#
_cell.length_a   1.000
_cell.length_b   1.000
_cell.length_c   1.000
_cell.angle_alpha   90.00
_cell.angle_beta   90.00
_cell.angle_gamma   90.00
#
_symmetry.space_group_name_H-M   'P 1'
#
loop_
_entity.id
_entity.type
_entity.pdbx_description
1 polymer ?
#
loop_
_entity_poly.entity_id
_entity_poly.type
_entity_poly.pdbx_seq_one_letter_code
_entity_poly.pdbx_strand_id
1 'polypeptide(L)'
;MKCNWQNWQCIYPLMTMREIAMADLLAIARNHYQWAKSWNDKWEHKERIDYLRDDWRTTPIDDFDRDNTGTRRDPDWNYMIKELDYQTLYEPTAAACRAEVVRASLAMHVVELLEDVPERDKNWRLLSDQMVLELVDPSLYPIVYGRTRVLPEGTRASLANWKEHLGGGIPAVARPASLLKDRCISRKYVSDRFQLLPADFVVDTNGKVKIQSYINTLDPGTHRAPYPLLAPVFEHAVPLLERVLGRLQKVMPLRITPSPKIGLPPRMADWKDPLVPAPPADYDHACNAYTPYPLRGRTLKVITRLTSMHVSPTGDSPLFRGEWRVAGKANETICGAQD
;
A
#
# COMPACT_ATOMS: atom_id res chain seq x y z
N MET A 1 13.36 -18.45 -17.53
CA MET A 1 12.44 -17.65 -16.71
C MET A 1 11.79 -18.53 -15.64
N LYS A 2 12.13 -18.35 -14.35
CA LYS A 2 11.30 -18.85 -13.26
C LYS A 2 10.14 -17.86 -13.11
N CYS A 3 9.04 -18.10 -13.81
CA CYS A 3 7.78 -17.41 -13.57
C CYS A 3 7.31 -17.87 -12.18
N ASN A 4 7.71 -17.12 -11.16
CA ASN A 4 7.39 -17.43 -9.78
C ASN A 4 5.94 -16.98 -9.52
N TRP A 5 5.07 -17.99 -9.43
CA TRP A 5 3.74 -17.97 -8.82
C TRP A 5 2.64 -17.23 -9.59
N GLN A 6 1.89 -18.00 -10.39
CA GLN A 6 0.47 -17.77 -10.58
C GLN A 6 -0.21 -17.72 -9.21
N ASN A 7 -0.52 -16.52 -8.74
CA ASN A 7 -1.54 -16.37 -7.73
C ASN A 7 -2.87 -16.41 -8.50
N TRP A 8 -3.54 -17.57 -8.53
CA TRP A 8 -4.86 -17.74 -9.15
C TRP A 8 -5.94 -16.82 -8.54
N GLN A 9 -5.56 -16.03 -7.54
CA GLN A 9 -6.35 -15.02 -6.82
C GLN A 9 -5.91 -13.57 -7.13
N CYS A 10 -4.89 -13.35 -7.97
CA CYS A 10 -4.53 -12.00 -8.38
C CYS A 10 -5.66 -11.46 -9.26
N ILE A 11 -6.34 -10.42 -8.78
CA ILE A 11 -7.39 -9.74 -9.55
C ILE A 11 -6.84 -8.95 -10.74
N TYR A 12 -5.55 -8.62 -10.71
CA TYR A 12 -4.91 -7.88 -11.79
C TYR A 12 -4.47 -8.82 -12.91
N PRO A 13 -4.70 -8.43 -14.18
CA PRO A 13 -4.23 -9.20 -15.32
C PRO A 13 -2.70 -9.29 -15.33
N LEU A 14 -2.17 -10.35 -15.93
CA LEU A 14 -0.74 -10.46 -16.20
C LEU A 14 -0.31 -9.32 -17.13
N MET A 15 0.70 -8.57 -16.72
CA MET A 15 1.24 -7.42 -17.45
C MET A 15 2.45 -7.85 -18.29
N THR A 16 2.61 -7.24 -19.47
CA THR A 16 3.84 -7.35 -20.26
C THR A 16 4.94 -6.49 -19.63
N MET A 17 6.21 -6.73 -19.97
CA MET A 17 7.31 -5.86 -19.54
C MET A 17 7.09 -4.40 -19.97
N ARG A 18 6.54 -4.21 -21.18
CA ARG A 18 6.14 -2.90 -21.71
C ARG A 18 5.07 -2.21 -20.86
N GLU A 19 4.04 -2.94 -20.43
CA GLU A 19 2.99 -2.41 -19.54
C GLU A 19 3.55 -2.03 -18.16
N ILE A 20 4.47 -2.83 -17.60
CA ILE A 20 5.15 -2.53 -16.35
C ILE A 20 5.97 -1.24 -16.49
N ALA A 21 6.78 -1.12 -17.55
CA ALA A 21 7.59 0.06 -17.79
C ALA A 21 6.75 1.34 -17.98
N MET A 22 5.61 1.25 -18.68
CA MET A 22 4.66 2.37 -18.76
C MET A 22 4.11 2.74 -17.37
N ALA A 23 3.74 1.76 -16.55
CA ALA A 23 3.23 1.99 -15.20
C ALA A 23 4.27 2.62 -14.27
N ASP A 24 5.53 2.20 -14.36
CA ASP A 24 6.65 2.74 -13.57
C ASP A 24 6.91 4.21 -13.94
N LEU A 25 6.95 4.54 -15.23
CA LEU A 25 7.11 5.92 -15.69
C LEU A 25 5.97 6.83 -15.23
N LEU A 26 4.73 6.34 -15.33
CA LEU A 26 3.55 7.03 -14.78
C LEU A 26 3.64 7.19 -13.26
N ALA A 27 4.22 6.22 -12.54
CA ALA A 27 4.46 6.37 -11.11
C ALA A 27 5.48 7.48 -10.83
N ILE A 28 6.58 7.58 -11.59
CA ILE A 28 7.57 8.66 -11.46
C ILE A 28 6.91 10.04 -11.70
N ALA A 29 6.04 10.15 -12.70
CA ALA A 29 5.30 11.38 -12.95
C ALA A 29 4.43 11.77 -11.76
N ARG A 30 3.75 10.81 -11.13
CA ARG A 30 2.77 11.09 -10.07
C ARG A 30 3.38 11.13 -8.65
N ASN A 31 4.56 10.54 -8.43
CA ASN A 31 5.20 10.40 -7.12
C ASN A 31 5.82 11.71 -6.61
N HIS A 32 4.99 12.74 -6.45
CA HIS A 32 5.35 13.99 -5.79
C HIS A 32 4.10 14.70 -5.26
N TYR A 33 4.29 15.53 -4.25
CA TYR A 33 3.20 16.28 -3.64
C TYR A 33 2.54 17.23 -4.65
N GLN A 34 1.20 17.24 -4.67
CA GLN A 34 0.39 18.06 -5.58
C GLN A 34 0.68 17.83 -7.07
N TRP A 35 1.10 16.61 -7.45
CA TRP A 35 1.49 16.28 -8.83
C TRP A 35 0.49 16.74 -9.90
N ALA A 36 -0.82 16.60 -9.66
CA ALA A 36 -1.84 16.97 -10.62
C ALA A 36 -1.92 18.48 -10.87
N LYS A 37 -1.69 19.28 -9.82
CA LYS A 37 -1.61 20.74 -9.95
C LYS A 37 -0.35 21.11 -10.74
N SER A 38 0.79 20.57 -10.32
CA SER A 38 2.08 20.78 -10.97
C SER A 38 2.04 20.39 -12.45
N TRP A 39 1.41 19.27 -12.80
CA TRP A 39 1.23 18.82 -14.18
C TRP A 39 0.42 19.81 -15.04
N ASN A 40 -0.62 20.41 -14.48
CA ASN A 40 -1.46 21.38 -15.19
C ASN A 40 -0.78 22.75 -15.34
N ASP A 41 0.17 23.08 -14.46
CA ASP A 41 0.99 24.29 -14.51
C ASP A 41 2.14 24.10 -15.53
N LYS A 42 1.78 24.13 -16.83
CA LYS A 42 2.60 23.77 -18.02
C LYS A 42 4.01 24.38 -18.14
N TRP A 43 4.37 25.40 -17.35
CA TRP A 43 5.63 26.13 -17.49
C TRP A 43 6.78 25.58 -16.62
N GLU A 44 6.50 25.01 -15.45
CA GLU A 44 7.56 24.48 -14.55
C GLU A 44 8.03 23.07 -14.94
N HIS A 45 7.38 22.42 -15.91
CA HIS A 45 7.56 20.99 -16.15
C HIS A 45 7.97 20.57 -17.56
N LYS A 46 8.21 21.49 -18.49
CA LYS A 46 8.66 21.10 -19.83
C LYS A 46 9.92 20.23 -19.78
N GLU A 47 10.91 20.63 -18.99
CA GLU A 47 12.15 19.87 -18.78
C GLU A 47 11.91 18.49 -18.17
N ARG A 48 10.95 18.36 -17.24
CA ARG A 48 10.61 17.07 -16.63
C ARG A 48 9.88 16.15 -17.61
N ILE A 49 8.97 16.69 -18.40
CA ILE A 49 8.25 15.94 -19.44
C ILE A 49 9.25 15.47 -20.50
N ASP A 50 10.17 16.34 -20.92
CA ASP A 50 11.24 16.00 -21.85
C ASP A 50 12.17 14.92 -21.27
N TYR A 51 12.56 15.05 -19.99
CA TYR A 51 13.33 14.02 -19.27
C TYR A 51 12.59 12.67 -19.25
N LEU A 52 11.31 12.64 -18.86
CA LEU A 52 10.52 11.40 -18.82
C LEU A 52 10.37 10.79 -20.22
N ARG A 53 10.25 11.62 -21.25
CA ARG A 53 10.17 11.16 -22.66
C ARG A 53 11.49 10.54 -23.11
N ASP A 54 12.61 11.17 -22.77
CA ASP A 54 13.95 10.67 -23.12
C ASP A 54 14.28 9.39 -22.34
N ASP A 55 13.92 9.32 -21.06
CA ASP A 55 14.00 8.12 -20.23
C ASP A 55 13.19 6.97 -20.85
N TRP A 56 11.94 7.23 -21.24
CA TRP A 56 11.10 6.24 -21.95
C TRP A 56 11.72 5.75 -23.27
N ARG A 57 12.30 6.66 -24.05
CA ARG A 57 12.93 6.32 -25.34
C ARG A 57 14.21 5.51 -25.19
N THR A 58 14.88 5.61 -24.06
CA THR A 58 16.16 4.93 -23.79
C THR A 58 16.01 3.71 -22.88
N THR A 59 14.88 3.55 -22.18
CA THR A 59 14.58 2.40 -21.33
C THR A 59 14.69 1.08 -22.12
N PRO A 60 15.55 0.14 -21.69
CA PRO A 60 15.61 -1.20 -22.27
C PRO A 60 14.40 -2.03 -21.83
N ILE A 61 13.59 -2.48 -22.77
CA ILE A 61 12.45 -3.35 -22.53
C ILE A 61 12.66 -4.56 -23.44
N ASP A 62 12.67 -5.77 -22.87
CA ASP A 62 12.69 -7.03 -23.61
C ASP A 62 11.33 -7.21 -24.31
N ASP A 63 11.15 -6.52 -25.43
CA ASP A 63 10.01 -6.78 -26.29
C ASP A 63 10.33 -7.98 -27.18
N PHE A 64 9.39 -8.94 -27.24
CA PHE A 64 9.34 -9.95 -28.30
C PHE A 64 8.95 -9.30 -29.65
N ASP A 65 9.60 -8.19 -30.01
CA ASP A 65 9.22 -7.37 -31.15
C ASP A 65 9.97 -7.81 -32.40
N ARG A 66 9.22 -8.05 -33.47
CA ARG A 66 9.77 -8.40 -34.80
C ARG A 66 10.06 -7.16 -35.65
N ASP A 67 9.68 -5.96 -35.20
CA ASP A 67 9.83 -4.74 -36.01
C ASP A 67 10.85 -3.76 -35.42
N ASN A 68 12.12 -3.95 -35.82
CA ASN A 68 13.33 -3.15 -35.50
C ASN A 68 13.29 -1.68 -36.00
N THR A 69 12.24 -0.89 -35.73
CA THR A 69 12.11 0.46 -36.34
C THR A 69 12.08 1.64 -35.38
N GLY A 70 12.07 1.45 -34.05
CA GLY A 70 12.13 2.55 -33.07
C GLY A 70 10.95 3.55 -33.09
N THR A 71 10.01 3.43 -34.03
CA THR A 71 8.88 4.35 -34.27
C THR A 71 7.64 4.06 -33.41
N ARG A 72 7.59 2.93 -32.68
CA ARG A 72 6.43 2.52 -31.87
C ARG A 72 6.35 3.13 -30.47
N ARG A 73 7.40 3.78 -29.97
CA ARG A 73 7.43 4.34 -28.59
C ARG A 73 6.65 5.64 -28.44
N ASP A 74 6.45 6.40 -29.51
CA ASP A 74 5.68 7.65 -29.49
C ASP A 74 4.17 7.41 -29.27
N PRO A 75 3.52 6.40 -29.89
CA PRO A 75 2.17 5.98 -29.50
C PRO A 75 2.00 5.68 -28.01
N ASP A 76 2.95 4.97 -27.40
CA ASP A 76 2.92 4.65 -25.96
C ASP A 76 3.00 5.92 -25.11
N TRP A 77 3.95 6.78 -25.45
CA TRP A 77 4.12 8.07 -24.81
C TRP A 77 2.85 8.93 -24.91
N ASN A 78 2.26 9.03 -26.10
CA ASN A 78 1.04 9.79 -26.33
C ASN A 78 -0.13 9.23 -25.51
N TYR A 79 -0.23 7.91 -25.40
CA TYR A 79 -1.23 7.28 -24.54
C TYR A 79 -1.00 7.61 -23.05
N MET A 80 0.24 7.52 -22.56
CA MET A 80 0.58 7.86 -21.18
C MET A 80 0.28 9.32 -20.84
N ILE A 81 0.53 10.26 -21.77
CA ILE A 81 0.16 11.66 -21.58
C ILE A 81 -1.35 11.83 -21.45
N LYS A 82 -2.14 11.21 -22.34
CA LYS A 82 -3.61 11.24 -22.25
C LYS A 82 -4.11 10.64 -20.92
N GLU A 83 -3.47 9.58 -20.44
CA GLU A 83 -3.77 9.00 -19.13
C GLU A 83 -3.46 9.97 -17.99
N LEU A 84 -2.29 10.62 -17.99
CA LEU A 84 -1.93 11.60 -16.97
C LEU A 84 -2.89 12.78 -16.99
N ASP A 85 -3.22 13.32 -18.16
CA ASP A 85 -4.19 14.40 -18.32
C ASP A 85 -5.59 14.01 -17.79
N TYR A 86 -6.02 12.77 -18.01
CA TYR A 86 -7.23 12.25 -17.39
C TYR A 86 -7.09 12.20 -15.86
N GLN A 87 -6.00 11.61 -15.36
CA GLN A 87 -5.81 11.43 -13.92
C GLN A 87 -5.64 12.75 -13.18
N THR A 88 -5.11 13.82 -13.80
CA THR A 88 -4.98 15.12 -13.14
C THR A 88 -6.34 15.76 -12.86
N LEU A 89 -7.31 15.53 -13.76
CA LEU A 89 -8.66 16.07 -13.67
C LEU A 89 -9.55 15.25 -12.74
N TYR A 90 -9.51 13.92 -12.87
CA TYR A 90 -10.46 13.03 -12.20
C TYR A 90 -9.86 12.31 -10.98
N GLU A 91 -8.53 12.30 -10.85
CA GLU A 91 -7.80 11.52 -9.85
C GLU A 91 -6.62 12.31 -9.23
N PRO A 92 -6.78 13.58 -8.80
CA PRO A 92 -5.67 14.45 -8.44
C PRO A 92 -4.86 13.96 -7.22
N THR A 93 -5.44 13.07 -6.40
CA THR A 93 -4.80 12.48 -5.23
C THR A 93 -4.11 11.15 -5.53
N ALA A 94 -3.87 10.79 -6.80
CA ALA A 94 -3.48 9.43 -7.19
C ALA A 94 -2.13 8.88 -6.63
N ALA A 95 -1.23 9.70 -6.10
CA ALA A 95 0.15 9.21 -5.89
C ALA A 95 1.01 9.86 -4.79
N ALA A 96 0.53 10.84 -4.02
CA ALA A 96 1.29 11.29 -2.86
C ALA A 96 0.42 12.03 -1.86
N CYS A 97 0.60 11.68 -0.59
CA CYS A 97 0.05 12.39 0.53
C CYS A 97 1.19 12.91 1.39
N ARG A 98 1.31 14.24 1.48
CA ARG A 98 2.34 14.90 2.28
C ARG A 98 1.67 15.62 3.44
N ALA A 99 1.84 15.09 4.64
CA ALA A 99 1.36 15.70 5.89
C ALA A 99 2.44 16.64 6.49
N GLU A 100 2.92 17.62 5.72
CA GLU A 100 3.97 18.57 6.15
C GLU A 100 3.66 19.21 7.50
N VAL A 101 2.39 19.58 7.71
CA VAL A 101 1.91 20.30 8.90
C VAL A 101 2.16 19.53 10.19
N VAL A 102 2.27 18.20 10.12
CA VAL A 102 2.34 17.31 11.29
C VAL A 102 3.72 16.68 11.46
N ARG A 103 4.59 16.78 10.45
CA ARG A 103 5.87 16.07 10.37
C ARG A 103 6.80 16.42 11.53
N ALA A 104 7.02 17.71 11.78
CA ALA A 104 7.96 18.16 12.81
C ALA A 104 7.47 17.78 14.22
N SER A 105 6.21 18.08 14.54
CA SER A 105 5.63 17.76 15.85
C SER A 105 5.52 16.25 16.09
N LEU A 106 5.15 15.46 15.07
CA LEU A 106 5.14 14.00 15.17
C LEU A 106 6.55 13.46 15.41
N ALA A 107 7.53 13.90 14.62
CA ALA A 107 8.92 13.46 14.78
C ALA A 107 9.45 13.75 16.19
N MET A 108 9.22 14.95 16.73
CA MET A 108 9.63 15.30 18.10
C MET A 108 9.04 14.37 19.15
N HIS A 109 7.70 14.18 19.17
CA HIS A 109 7.06 13.34 20.19
C HIS A 109 7.36 11.86 20.00
N VAL A 110 7.55 11.40 18.77
CA VAL A 110 7.97 10.03 18.47
C VAL A 110 9.38 9.80 19.01
N VAL A 111 10.30 10.74 18.81
CA VAL A 111 11.66 10.65 19.33
C VAL A 111 11.64 10.64 20.87
N GLU A 112 11.03 11.66 21.48
CA GLU A 112 11.01 11.84 22.94
C GLU A 112 10.36 10.67 23.68
N LEU A 113 9.27 10.11 23.15
CA LEU A 113 8.47 9.12 23.87
C LEU A 113 8.75 7.67 23.47
N LEU A 114 9.24 7.41 22.25
CA LEU A 114 9.37 6.04 21.72
C LEU A 114 10.81 5.67 21.33
N GLU A 115 11.65 6.63 20.94
CA GLU A 115 12.99 6.37 20.43
C GLU A 115 14.09 6.61 21.48
N ASP A 116 13.93 7.65 22.32
CA ASP A 116 14.86 8.03 23.39
C ASP A 116 14.63 7.17 24.65
N VAL A 117 14.77 5.86 24.45
CA VAL A 117 14.73 4.85 25.52
C VAL A 117 16.12 4.25 25.73
N PRO A 118 16.42 3.70 26.92
CA PRO A 118 17.69 3.03 27.15
C PRO A 118 17.96 1.95 26.08
N GLU A 119 19.22 1.76 25.69
CA GLU A 119 19.59 0.87 24.58
C GLU A 119 19.07 -0.57 24.74
N ARG A 120 18.99 -1.06 25.98
CA ARG A 120 18.43 -2.38 26.32
C ARG A 120 16.93 -2.53 26.01
N ASP A 121 16.22 -1.41 25.94
CA ASP A 121 14.77 -1.32 25.73
C ASP A 121 14.45 -1.01 24.25
N LYS A 122 15.46 -0.76 23.40
CA LYS A 122 15.27 -0.54 21.97
C LYS A 122 14.93 -1.85 21.25
N ASN A 123 13.77 -1.86 20.60
CA ASN A 123 13.29 -2.99 19.81
C ASN A 123 13.87 -2.97 18.38
N TRP A 124 15.15 -3.27 18.27
CA TRP A 124 15.82 -3.40 16.97
C TRP A 124 15.24 -4.56 16.17
N ARG A 125 14.87 -4.31 14.92
CA ARG A 125 14.39 -5.37 14.01
C ARG A 125 15.48 -6.42 13.83
N LEU A 126 15.13 -7.68 14.03
CA LEU A 126 16.02 -8.81 13.78
C LEU A 126 16.56 -8.79 12.35
N LEU A 127 17.86 -9.06 12.20
CA LEU A 127 18.58 -9.07 10.91
C LEU A 127 18.59 -7.72 10.18
N SER A 128 18.47 -6.61 10.92
CA SER A 128 18.58 -5.25 10.36
C SER A 128 19.92 -4.57 10.65
N ASP A 129 20.89 -5.26 11.26
CA ASP A 129 22.16 -4.67 11.72
C ASP A 129 21.99 -3.36 12.51
N GLN A 130 20.93 -3.31 13.34
CA GLN A 130 20.55 -2.12 14.12
C GLN A 130 20.28 -0.87 13.24
N MET A 131 19.79 -1.07 12.01
CA MET A 131 19.38 0.03 11.14
C MET A 131 17.89 0.34 11.26
N VAL A 132 17.06 -0.59 11.74
CA VAL A 132 15.61 -0.38 11.84
C VAL A 132 15.14 -0.61 13.25
N LEU A 133 14.65 0.46 13.87
CA LEU A 133 14.06 0.45 15.20
C LEU A 133 12.54 0.42 15.09
N GLU A 134 11.90 -0.59 15.68
CA GLU A 134 10.45 -0.72 15.71
C GLU A 134 9.87 0.04 16.90
N LEU A 135 9.34 1.24 16.66
CA LEU A 135 8.76 2.12 17.69
C LEU A 135 7.33 1.70 18.06
N VAL A 136 6.56 1.26 17.07
CA VAL A 136 5.25 0.62 17.24
C VAL A 136 5.27 -0.67 16.44
N ASP A 137 5.31 -1.81 17.15
CA ASP A 137 5.37 -3.12 16.53
C ASP A 137 4.02 -3.84 16.67
N PRO A 138 3.23 -3.93 15.59
CA PRO A 138 1.92 -4.58 15.67
C PRO A 138 2.01 -6.09 15.96
N SER A 139 3.18 -6.72 15.82
CA SER A 139 3.39 -8.15 16.08
C SER A 139 3.56 -8.49 17.55
N LEU A 140 3.85 -7.50 18.40
CA LEU A 140 3.84 -7.67 19.86
C LEU A 140 2.40 -7.73 20.37
N TYR A 141 2.16 -8.41 21.48
CA TYR A 141 0.83 -8.55 22.10
C TYR A 141 -0.32 -8.92 21.13
N PRO A 142 -0.14 -9.89 20.21
CA PRO A 142 -1.19 -10.25 19.27
C PRO A 142 -2.34 -10.94 20.01
N ILE A 143 -3.49 -10.99 19.35
CA ILE A 143 -4.60 -11.84 19.80
C ILE A 143 -4.15 -13.29 19.65
N VAL A 144 -4.16 -14.06 20.73
CA VAL A 144 -3.88 -15.50 20.74
C VAL A 144 -5.19 -16.26 20.94
N TYR A 145 -5.55 -17.08 19.96
CA TYR A 145 -6.82 -17.80 19.96
C TYR A 145 -6.94 -18.72 21.18
N GLY A 146 -8.11 -18.68 21.83
CA GLY A 146 -8.39 -19.44 23.05
C GLY A 146 -7.66 -18.95 24.31
N ARG A 147 -6.87 -17.86 24.24
CA ARG A 147 -6.20 -17.26 25.40
C ARG A 147 -6.58 -15.80 25.61
N THR A 148 -6.50 -14.98 24.56
CA THR A 148 -6.81 -13.56 24.64
C THR A 148 -8.30 -13.36 24.92
N ARG A 149 -8.59 -12.50 25.91
CA ARG A 149 -9.95 -12.11 26.27
C ARG A 149 -10.38 -10.93 25.41
N VAL A 150 -11.66 -10.92 25.03
CA VAL A 150 -12.27 -9.82 24.30
C VAL A 150 -13.44 -9.27 25.08
N LEU A 151 -13.70 -7.96 24.91
CA LEU A 151 -14.85 -7.34 25.52
C LEU A 151 -16.14 -7.85 24.86
N PRO A 152 -17.25 -7.97 25.61
CA PRO A 152 -18.54 -8.29 25.02
C PRO A 152 -18.89 -7.36 23.87
N GLU A 153 -19.58 -7.90 22.86
CA GLU A 153 -20.05 -7.11 21.72
C GLU A 153 -20.88 -5.91 22.20
N GLY A 154 -20.66 -4.74 21.57
CA GLY A 154 -21.28 -3.48 21.96
C GLY A 154 -20.54 -2.71 23.07
N THR A 155 -19.56 -3.31 23.75
CA THR A 155 -18.73 -2.59 24.73
C THR A 155 -17.85 -1.57 24.02
N ARG A 156 -17.99 -0.29 24.40
CA ARG A 156 -17.20 0.81 23.81
C ARG A 156 -15.97 1.11 24.67
N ALA A 157 -14.87 0.43 24.37
CA ALA A 157 -13.55 0.82 24.87
C ALA A 157 -13.04 2.04 24.10
N SER A 158 -12.41 2.96 24.81
CA SER A 158 -11.82 4.17 24.28
C SER A 158 -10.51 4.52 25.00
N LEU A 159 -9.76 5.47 24.45
CA LEU A 159 -8.57 6.02 25.10
C LEU A 159 -8.84 6.67 26.47
N ALA A 160 -10.09 6.97 26.81
CA ALA A 160 -10.45 7.60 28.09
C ALA A 160 -10.79 6.58 29.18
N ASN A 161 -11.43 5.45 28.82
CA ASN A 161 -11.97 4.48 29.78
C ASN A 161 -11.28 3.10 29.70
N TRP A 162 -10.17 2.97 28.96
CA TRP A 162 -9.48 1.68 28.78
C TRP A 162 -9.10 0.98 30.10
N LYS A 163 -8.78 1.75 31.15
CA LYS A 163 -8.42 1.21 32.47
C LYS A 163 -9.56 0.43 33.13
N GLU A 164 -10.80 0.81 32.87
CA GLU A 164 -12.01 0.14 33.41
C GLU A 164 -12.18 -1.27 32.84
N HIS A 165 -11.49 -1.59 31.75
CA HIS A 165 -11.59 -2.85 31.02
C HIS A 165 -10.42 -3.80 31.30
N LEU A 166 -9.41 -3.38 32.06
CA LEU A 166 -8.25 -4.19 32.39
C LEU A 166 -8.63 -5.45 33.17
N GLY A 167 -8.10 -6.60 32.74
CA GLY A 167 -8.40 -7.90 33.36
C GLY A 167 -9.81 -8.43 33.08
N GLY A 168 -10.67 -7.63 32.44
CA GLY A 168 -12.04 -8.00 32.08
C GLY A 168 -12.15 -8.82 30.79
N GLY A 169 -13.36 -8.86 30.24
CA GLY A 169 -13.68 -9.56 29.00
C GLY A 169 -13.90 -11.06 29.17
N ILE A 170 -14.30 -11.70 28.07
CA ILE A 170 -14.59 -13.12 27.96
C ILE A 170 -13.53 -13.83 27.10
N PRO A 171 -13.16 -15.08 27.41
CA PRO A 171 -12.30 -15.89 26.54
C PRO A 171 -13.09 -16.19 25.26
N ALA A 172 -12.79 -15.54 24.14
CA ALA A 172 -13.73 -15.63 23.02
C ALA A 172 -13.15 -15.48 21.61
N VAL A 173 -11.83 -15.32 21.41
CA VAL A 173 -11.31 -15.41 20.04
C VAL A 173 -11.13 -16.88 19.68
N ALA A 174 -12.19 -17.45 19.12
CA ALA A 174 -12.16 -18.78 18.52
C ALA A 174 -11.17 -18.78 17.34
N ARG A 175 -10.56 -19.95 17.09
CA ARG A 175 -9.75 -20.15 15.90
C ARG A 175 -10.62 -19.96 14.65
N PRO A 176 -10.06 -19.49 13.51
CA PRO A 176 -10.81 -19.20 12.29
C PRO A 176 -11.21 -20.49 11.55
N ALA A 177 -12.05 -21.33 12.15
CA ALA A 177 -12.37 -22.68 11.69
C ALA A 177 -12.97 -22.73 10.27
N SER A 178 -13.68 -21.67 9.85
CA SER A 178 -14.21 -21.52 8.50
C SER A 178 -13.10 -21.37 7.46
N LEU A 179 -12.18 -20.41 7.65
CA LEU A 179 -11.02 -20.20 6.76
C LEU A 179 -10.10 -21.42 6.72
N LEU A 180 -10.00 -22.13 7.85
CA LEU A 180 -9.23 -23.35 7.96
C LEU A 180 -9.78 -24.53 7.14
N LYS A 181 -11.07 -24.48 6.77
CA LYS A 181 -11.77 -25.47 5.95
C LYS A 181 -12.00 -24.99 4.51
N ASP A 182 -11.70 -23.73 4.22
CA ASP A 182 -11.86 -23.13 2.90
C ASP A 182 -10.84 -23.73 1.93
N ARG A 183 -11.33 -24.35 0.84
CA ARG A 183 -10.48 -24.96 -0.18
C ARG A 183 -9.87 -23.92 -1.12
N CYS A 184 -10.41 -22.71 -1.17
CA CYS A 184 -9.91 -21.62 -1.99
C CYS A 184 -8.68 -20.96 -1.36
N ILE A 185 -8.48 -21.07 -0.04
CA ILE A 185 -7.36 -20.43 0.67
C ILE A 185 -6.38 -21.49 1.16
N SER A 186 -5.12 -21.42 0.72
CA SER A 186 -4.10 -22.37 1.21
C SER A 186 -3.88 -22.18 2.72
N ARG A 187 -3.86 -23.31 3.45
CA ARG A 187 -3.64 -23.36 4.91
C ARG A 187 -2.41 -22.56 5.37
N LYS A 188 -1.35 -22.46 4.55
CA LYS A 188 -0.12 -21.70 4.87
C LYS A 188 -0.35 -20.18 5.03
N TYR A 189 -1.44 -19.67 4.47
CA TYR A 189 -1.83 -18.26 4.58
C TYR A 189 -2.80 -17.99 5.72
N VAL A 190 -3.27 -19.02 6.44
CA VAL A 190 -4.16 -18.87 7.59
C VAL A 190 -3.40 -19.20 8.87
N SER A 191 -3.45 -18.32 9.86
CA SER A 191 -2.94 -18.60 11.20
C SER A 191 -4.06 -19.16 12.08
N ASP A 192 -3.83 -20.31 12.71
CA ASP A 192 -4.71 -20.88 13.73
C ASP A 192 -4.22 -20.65 15.16
N ARG A 193 -3.18 -19.80 15.32
CA ARG A 193 -2.57 -19.48 16.62
C ARG A 193 -2.85 -18.05 17.07
N PHE A 194 -2.70 -17.10 16.17
CA PHE A 194 -2.81 -15.69 16.50
C PHE A 194 -3.29 -14.83 15.32
N GLN A 195 -3.69 -13.60 15.62
CA GLN A 195 -3.89 -12.50 14.67
C GLN A 195 -3.44 -11.17 15.27
N LEU A 196 -3.09 -10.22 14.41
CA LEU A 196 -2.75 -8.86 14.83
C LEU A 196 -3.96 -8.16 15.49
N LEU A 197 -3.68 -7.28 16.46
CA LEU A 197 -4.70 -6.48 17.16
C LEU A 197 -4.85 -5.11 16.48
N PRO A 198 -5.96 -4.84 15.77
CA PRO A 198 -6.18 -3.53 15.16
C PRO A 198 -6.70 -2.50 16.18
N ALA A 199 -6.44 -1.23 15.87
CA ALA A 199 -7.04 -0.07 16.51
C ALA A 199 -8.22 0.47 15.69
N ASP A 200 -9.13 1.19 16.34
CA ASP A 200 -10.35 1.74 15.75
C ASP A 200 -10.10 3.19 15.36
N PHE A 201 -10.20 3.47 14.06
CA PHE A 201 -10.04 4.80 13.48
C PHE A 201 -11.39 5.25 12.94
N VAL A 202 -12.00 6.25 13.57
CA VAL A 202 -13.27 6.81 13.11
C VAL A 202 -12.97 7.84 12.03
N VAL A 203 -13.48 7.62 10.82
CA VAL A 203 -13.43 8.58 9.72
C VAL A 203 -14.79 9.26 9.64
N ASP A 204 -14.84 10.57 9.85
CA ASP A 204 -16.09 11.32 9.76
C ASP A 204 -16.52 11.55 8.30
N THR A 205 -17.65 12.25 8.09
CA THR A 205 -18.17 12.55 6.76
C THR A 205 -17.30 13.49 5.93
N ASN A 206 -16.41 14.24 6.58
CA ASN A 206 -15.46 15.16 5.95
C ASN A 206 -14.09 14.49 5.68
N GLY A 207 -13.88 13.27 6.17
CA GLY A 207 -12.60 12.57 6.08
C GLY A 207 -11.64 12.86 7.24
N LYS A 208 -12.10 13.54 8.29
CA LYS A 208 -11.33 13.71 9.53
C LYS A 208 -11.29 12.43 10.32
N VAL A 209 -10.15 12.16 10.93
CA VAL A 209 -9.85 10.89 11.58
C VAL A 209 -9.68 11.11 13.06
N LYS A 210 -10.32 10.27 13.85
CA LYS A 210 -10.09 10.17 15.28
C LYS A 210 -9.73 8.74 15.64
N ILE A 211 -8.57 8.58 16.28
CA ILE A 211 -8.16 7.29 16.84
C ILE A 211 -8.97 7.08 18.13
N GLN A 212 -9.84 6.07 18.11
CA GLN A 212 -10.81 5.83 19.18
C GLN A 212 -10.28 4.83 20.20
N SER A 213 -9.62 3.76 19.75
CA SER A 213 -9.12 2.70 20.62
C SER A 213 -7.60 2.64 20.65
N TYR A 214 -7.09 1.86 21.59
CA TYR A 214 -5.67 1.60 21.82
C TYR A 214 -4.98 1.11 20.54
N ILE A 215 -3.89 1.79 20.16
CA ILE A 215 -2.92 1.28 19.19
C ILE A 215 -2.00 0.31 19.93
N ASN A 216 -1.87 -0.90 19.38
CA ASN A 216 -1.01 -1.93 19.94
C ASN A 216 0.41 -1.37 20.22
N THR A 217 1.00 -1.76 21.36
CA THR A 217 2.26 -1.24 21.94
C THR A 217 2.27 0.24 22.35
N LEU A 218 1.27 1.05 21.99
CA LEU A 218 1.23 2.48 22.28
C LEU A 218 0.32 2.79 23.48
N ASP A 219 0.81 2.57 24.70
CA ASP A 219 0.04 2.78 25.95
C ASP A 219 -0.63 4.17 26.00
N PRO A 220 -1.97 4.29 26.15
CA PRO A 220 -2.65 5.59 26.19
C PRO A 220 -2.36 6.39 27.46
N GLY A 221 -1.84 5.76 28.52
CA GLY A 221 -1.40 6.44 29.74
C GLY A 221 -0.11 7.21 29.52
N THR A 222 0.91 6.54 28.99
CA THR A 222 2.27 7.07 28.79
C THR A 222 2.41 7.81 27.46
N HIS A 223 1.84 7.27 26.39
CA HIS A 223 2.02 7.74 25.01
C HIS A 223 0.75 8.40 24.46
N ARG A 224 0.12 9.28 25.24
CA ARG A 224 -1.12 9.96 24.80
C ARG A 224 -0.88 10.96 23.67
N ALA A 225 0.27 11.65 23.67
CA ALA A 225 0.56 12.75 22.76
C ALA A 225 0.68 12.34 21.26
N PRO A 226 1.22 11.17 20.89
CA PRO A 226 1.25 10.72 19.50
C PRO A 226 -0.12 10.49 18.84
N TYR A 227 -1.15 10.08 19.59
CA TYR A 227 -2.48 9.78 19.03
C TYR A 227 -3.09 10.91 18.17
N PRO A 228 -3.21 12.17 18.66
CA PRO A 228 -3.71 13.27 17.84
C PRO A 228 -2.79 13.67 16.69
N LEU A 229 -1.52 13.26 16.68
CA LEU A 229 -0.57 13.52 15.60
C LEU A 229 -0.63 12.44 14.51
N LEU A 230 -0.89 11.20 14.88
CA LEU A 230 -1.05 10.08 13.95
C LEU A 230 -2.37 10.13 13.17
N ALA A 231 -3.44 10.64 13.80
CA ALA A 231 -4.75 10.78 13.16
C ALA A 231 -4.66 11.56 11.82
N PRO A 232 -4.13 12.81 11.80
CA PRO A 232 -3.92 13.56 10.55
C PRO A 232 -3.07 12.84 9.50
N VAL A 233 -2.06 12.06 9.88
CA VAL A 233 -1.27 11.28 8.91
C VAL A 233 -2.19 10.29 8.18
N PHE A 234 -3.05 9.59 8.93
CA PHE A 234 -4.03 8.69 8.35
C PHE A 234 -5.13 9.45 7.57
N GLU A 235 -5.56 10.64 7.98
CA GLU A 235 -6.51 11.48 7.22
C GLU A 235 -6.03 11.69 5.79
N HIS A 236 -4.74 12.01 5.61
CA HIS A 236 -4.18 12.19 4.28
C HIS A 236 -4.17 10.87 3.52
N ALA A 237 -3.99 9.71 4.16
CA ALA A 237 -4.04 8.42 3.50
C ALA A 237 -5.46 7.99 3.07
N VAL A 238 -6.53 8.52 3.67
CA VAL A 238 -7.92 8.09 3.38
C VAL A 238 -8.24 8.16 1.88
N PRO A 239 -8.09 9.28 1.14
CA PRO A 239 -8.38 9.31 -0.29
C PRO A 239 -7.57 8.31 -1.13
N LEU A 240 -6.33 8.02 -0.73
CA LEU A 240 -5.49 7.01 -1.39
C LEU A 240 -6.07 5.60 -1.18
N LEU A 241 -6.49 5.28 0.05
CA LEU A 241 -7.12 4.00 0.37
C LEU A 241 -8.47 3.83 -0.35
N GLU A 242 -9.29 4.88 -0.39
CA GLU A 242 -10.56 4.89 -1.14
C GLU A 242 -10.33 4.62 -2.63
N ARG A 243 -9.28 5.22 -3.21
CA ARG A 243 -8.81 4.94 -4.57
C ARG A 243 -8.44 3.47 -4.75
N VAL A 244 -7.55 2.95 -3.90
CA VAL A 244 -7.06 1.57 -3.99
C VAL A 244 -8.23 0.59 -3.92
N LEU A 245 -9.10 0.73 -2.92
CA LEU A 245 -10.29 -0.11 -2.76
C LEU A 245 -11.26 0.01 -3.94
N GLY A 246 -11.46 1.22 -4.48
CA GLY A 246 -12.24 1.42 -5.69
C GLY A 246 -11.66 0.70 -6.91
N ARG A 247 -10.32 0.70 -7.04
CA ARG A 247 -9.61 -0.05 -8.10
C ARG A 247 -9.60 -1.57 -7.86
N LEU A 248 -9.72 -2.04 -6.62
CA LEU A 248 -9.95 -3.46 -6.36
C LEU A 248 -11.37 -3.90 -6.82
N GLN A 249 -12.36 -3.00 -6.76
CA GLN A 249 -13.71 -3.27 -7.28
C GLN A 249 -13.79 -3.17 -8.81
N LYS A 250 -13.05 -2.20 -9.39
CA LYS A 250 -12.91 -2.03 -10.84
C LYS A 250 -11.44 -1.99 -11.21
N VAL A 251 -10.92 -3.18 -11.53
CA VAL A 251 -9.52 -3.40 -11.90
C VAL A 251 -9.13 -2.49 -13.05
N MET A 252 -7.93 -1.90 -12.95
CA MET A 252 -7.39 -1.07 -14.02
C MET A 252 -7.20 -1.93 -15.28
N PRO A 253 -7.76 -1.53 -16.44
CA PRO A 253 -7.54 -2.25 -17.69
C PRO A 253 -6.06 -2.15 -18.10
N LEU A 254 -5.59 -3.16 -18.84
CA LEU A 254 -4.27 -3.07 -19.50
C LEU A 254 -4.30 -1.93 -20.53
N ARG A 255 -3.22 -1.16 -20.62
CA ARG A 255 -3.06 -0.15 -21.70
C ARG A 255 -2.86 -0.84 -23.03
N ILE A 256 -2.17 -1.98 -23.02
CA ILE A 256 -1.92 -2.81 -24.19
C ILE A 256 -2.51 -4.20 -23.97
N THR A 257 -3.42 -4.61 -24.87
CA THR A 257 -3.97 -5.98 -24.85
C THR A 257 -3.15 -6.88 -25.77
N PRO A 258 -2.38 -7.85 -25.23
CA PRO A 258 -1.63 -8.80 -26.04
C PRO A 258 -2.54 -9.83 -26.72
N SER A 259 -2.08 -10.38 -27.83
CA SER A 259 -2.75 -11.46 -28.57
C SER A 259 -1.84 -12.69 -28.72
N PRO A 260 -2.24 -13.89 -28.25
CA PRO A 260 -3.50 -14.16 -27.53
C PRO A 260 -3.53 -13.51 -26.15
N LYS A 261 -4.73 -13.30 -25.59
CA LYS A 261 -4.89 -12.77 -24.23
C LYS A 261 -4.15 -13.66 -23.24
N ILE A 262 -3.29 -13.05 -22.42
CA ILE A 262 -2.54 -13.75 -21.38
C ILE A 262 -3.54 -14.17 -20.28
N GLY A 263 -3.68 -15.46 -20.01
CA GLY A 263 -4.63 -15.96 -19.01
C GLY A 263 -4.84 -17.47 -18.94
N LEU A 264 -4.44 -18.22 -19.96
CA LEU A 264 -4.41 -19.68 -19.93
C LEU A 264 -2.99 -20.13 -20.28
N PRO A 265 -2.32 -21.01 -19.50
CA PRO A 265 -1.07 -21.58 -19.94
C PRO A 265 -1.36 -22.38 -21.22
N PRO A 266 -0.78 -22.03 -22.37
CA PRO A 266 -0.83 -22.90 -23.54
C PRO A 266 -0.20 -24.24 -23.14
N ARG A 267 -0.60 -25.35 -23.77
CA ARG A 267 0.28 -26.52 -23.78
C ARG A 267 1.61 -26.03 -24.35
N MET A 268 2.73 -26.39 -23.70
CA MET A 268 4.08 -25.88 -24.02
C MET A 268 4.44 -26.06 -25.51
N ALA A 269 3.79 -27.01 -26.20
CA ALA A 269 3.94 -27.29 -27.62
C ALA A 269 3.27 -26.26 -28.57
N ASP A 270 2.37 -25.41 -28.08
CA ASP A 270 1.62 -24.40 -28.86
C ASP A 270 2.07 -22.96 -28.54
N TRP A 271 3.20 -22.78 -27.85
CA TRP A 271 3.71 -21.47 -27.46
C TRP A 271 4.16 -20.68 -28.70
N LYS A 272 3.33 -19.73 -29.12
CA LYS A 272 3.72 -18.65 -30.03
C LYS A 272 3.99 -17.41 -29.20
N ASP A 273 5.04 -16.66 -29.56
CA ASP A 273 5.30 -15.38 -28.93
C ASP A 273 4.06 -14.47 -29.07
N PRO A 274 3.58 -13.88 -27.96
CA PRO A 274 2.39 -13.05 -28.00
C PRO A 274 2.67 -11.77 -28.80
N LEU A 275 1.75 -11.43 -29.71
CA LEU A 275 1.75 -10.14 -30.38
C LEU A 275 1.37 -9.05 -29.37
N VAL A 276 2.23 -8.05 -29.20
CA VAL A 276 2.00 -6.89 -28.34
C VAL A 276 1.81 -5.65 -29.24
N PRO A 277 0.56 -5.25 -29.56
CA PRO A 277 0.33 -4.10 -30.43
C PRO A 277 0.68 -2.78 -29.75
N ALA A 278 0.65 -1.67 -30.51
CA ALA A 278 0.60 -0.34 -29.91
C ALA A 278 -0.71 -0.15 -29.11
N PRO A 279 -0.72 0.70 -28.07
CA PRO A 279 -1.95 1.05 -27.37
C PRO A 279 -2.92 1.77 -28.32
N PRO A 280 -4.22 1.81 -27.97
CA PRO A 280 -5.20 2.59 -28.73
C PRO A 280 -4.76 4.05 -28.87
N ALA A 281 -5.13 4.69 -29.99
CA ALA A 281 -4.78 6.08 -30.19
C ALA A 281 -5.41 7.00 -29.13
N ASP A 282 -6.61 6.66 -28.65
CA ASP A 282 -7.35 7.43 -27.65
C ASP A 282 -7.42 6.72 -26.30
N TYR A 283 -7.48 7.53 -25.24
CA TYR A 283 -7.63 7.04 -23.88
C TYR A 283 -9.10 6.74 -23.59
N ASP A 284 -9.41 5.51 -23.18
CA ASP A 284 -10.79 5.12 -22.88
C ASP A 284 -11.19 5.61 -21.47
N HIS A 285 -11.79 6.80 -21.42
CA HIS A 285 -12.28 7.41 -20.19
C HIS A 285 -13.31 6.51 -19.48
N ALA A 286 -14.22 5.87 -20.22
CA ALA A 286 -15.31 5.10 -19.63
C ALA A 286 -14.80 3.78 -19.01
N CYS A 287 -13.87 3.12 -19.70
CA CYS A 287 -13.23 1.91 -19.18
C CYS A 287 -12.38 2.23 -17.95
N ASN A 288 -11.67 3.37 -17.94
CA ASN A 288 -10.80 3.75 -16.84
C ASN A 288 -11.48 4.46 -15.67
N ALA A 289 -12.69 5.03 -15.86
CA ALA A 289 -13.46 5.66 -14.79
C ALA A 289 -13.84 4.66 -13.69
N TYR A 290 -13.71 5.05 -12.43
CA TYR A 290 -14.09 4.22 -11.29
C TYR A 290 -14.63 5.12 -10.18
N THR A 291 -15.33 4.52 -9.22
CA THR A 291 -15.83 5.22 -8.04
C THR A 291 -14.93 4.88 -6.86
N PRO A 292 -14.31 5.86 -6.18
CA PRO A 292 -13.60 5.62 -4.93
C PRO A 292 -14.50 4.92 -3.92
N TYR A 293 -13.96 3.94 -3.19
CA TYR A 293 -14.73 3.24 -2.17
C TYR A 293 -14.96 4.17 -0.98
N PRO A 294 -16.20 4.39 -0.50
CA PRO A 294 -16.46 5.36 0.55
C PRO A 294 -15.99 4.85 1.91
N LEU A 295 -14.90 5.40 2.44
CA LEU A 295 -14.41 5.14 3.80
C LEU A 295 -14.93 6.16 4.81
N ARG A 296 -15.32 7.36 4.34
CA ARG A 296 -15.92 8.41 5.18
C ARG A 296 -17.22 7.94 5.85
N GLY A 297 -17.42 8.37 7.09
CA GLY A 297 -18.56 7.95 7.93
C GLY A 297 -18.44 6.54 8.52
N ARG A 298 -17.25 5.93 8.51
CA ARG A 298 -17.02 4.56 8.99
C ARG A 298 -15.95 4.51 10.08
N THR A 299 -16.02 3.48 10.91
CA THR A 299 -14.91 3.09 11.79
C THR A 299 -14.08 2.01 11.11
N LEU A 300 -12.81 2.28 10.90
CA LEU A 300 -11.85 1.37 10.27
C LEU A 300 -11.01 0.66 11.33
N LYS A 301 -10.68 -0.61 11.06
CA LYS A 301 -9.71 -1.39 11.84
C LYS A 301 -8.33 -1.18 11.23
N VAL A 302 -7.43 -0.51 11.95
CA VAL A 302 -6.11 -0.10 11.45
C VAL A 302 -5.03 -0.78 12.27
N ILE A 303 -4.09 -1.44 11.58
CA ILE A 303 -2.89 -2.02 12.18
C ILE A 303 -1.76 -1.03 11.94
N THR A 304 -1.24 -0.45 13.02
CA THR A 304 -0.20 0.59 12.94
C THR A 304 1.17 -0.04 13.14
N ARG A 305 2.12 0.32 12.27
CA ARG A 305 3.56 0.12 12.48
C ARG A 305 4.24 1.47 12.35
N LEU A 306 5.14 1.78 13.28
CA LEU A 306 6.01 2.95 13.22
C LEU A 306 7.46 2.49 13.40
N THR A 307 8.33 2.93 12.51
CA THR A 307 9.75 2.55 12.51
C THR A 307 10.63 3.77 12.34
N SER A 308 11.73 3.85 13.09
CA SER A 308 12.85 4.76 12.80
C SER A 308 13.91 4.01 11.99
N MET A 309 14.52 4.70 11.02
CA MET A 309 15.59 4.15 10.18
C MET A 309 16.89 4.91 10.44
N HIS A 310 17.90 4.19 10.90
CA HIS A 310 19.23 4.70 11.19
C HIS A 310 20.18 4.26 10.08
N VAL A 311 20.32 5.09 9.04
CA VAL A 311 21.25 4.83 7.94
C VAL A 311 22.56 5.55 8.24
N SER A 312 23.64 4.81 8.49
CA SER A 312 24.97 5.40 8.66
C SER A 312 25.57 5.77 7.29
N PRO A 313 26.07 7.00 7.09
CA PRO A 313 26.65 7.42 5.81
C PRO A 313 28.05 6.84 5.52
N THR A 314 28.65 6.07 6.44
CA THR A 314 30.10 5.74 6.42
C THR A 314 30.47 4.28 6.07
N GLY A 315 29.54 3.45 5.59
CA GLY A 315 29.82 2.06 5.19
C GLY A 315 29.78 1.81 3.67
N ASP A 316 30.48 0.77 3.19
CA ASP A 316 30.59 0.33 1.78
C ASP A 316 29.25 -0.06 1.10
N SER A 317 28.10 0.14 1.76
CA SER A 317 26.76 0.05 1.18
C SER A 317 25.77 0.83 2.05
N PRO A 318 25.49 2.12 1.79
CA PRO A 318 24.46 2.90 2.50
C PRO A 318 23.02 2.46 2.15
N LEU A 319 22.86 1.30 1.51
CA LEU A 319 21.60 0.79 0.98
C LEU A 319 20.97 -0.18 2.00
N PHE A 320 20.04 0.31 2.80
CA PHE A 320 19.09 -0.57 3.47
C PHE A 320 18.19 -1.21 2.41
N ARG A 321 18.41 -2.49 2.09
CA ARG A 321 17.45 -3.29 1.31
C ARG A 321 16.42 -3.87 2.27
N GLY A 322 15.22 -3.30 2.27
CA GLY A 322 14.08 -3.91 2.93
C GLY A 322 13.81 -5.31 2.36
N GLU A 323 13.41 -6.25 3.22
CA GLU A 323 12.89 -7.54 2.77
C GLU A 323 11.40 -7.43 2.47
N TRP A 324 11.00 -7.97 1.31
CA TRP A 324 9.60 -8.17 0.99
C TRP A 324 8.99 -9.20 1.95
N ARG A 325 7.96 -8.80 2.69
CA ARG A 325 7.22 -9.68 3.59
C ARG A 325 5.72 -9.47 3.39
N VAL A 326 4.98 -10.57 3.32
CA VAL A 326 3.51 -10.52 3.38
C VAL A 326 3.13 -10.03 4.78
N ALA A 327 2.52 -8.85 4.86
CA ALA A 327 1.99 -8.32 6.10
C ALA A 327 0.68 -9.03 6.43
N GLY A 328 0.70 -9.81 7.52
CA GLY A 328 -0.48 -10.47 8.05
C GLY A 328 -0.85 -11.82 7.41
N LYS A 329 -2.03 -12.31 7.77
CA LYS A 329 -2.60 -13.61 7.36
C LYS A 329 -4.02 -13.43 6.85
N ALA A 330 -4.53 -14.43 6.12
CA ALA A 330 -5.88 -14.40 5.54
C ALA A 330 -6.98 -14.19 6.59
N ASN A 331 -6.77 -14.64 7.83
CA ASN A 331 -7.69 -14.41 8.96
C ASN A 331 -7.78 -12.95 9.43
N GLU A 332 -6.89 -12.07 8.97
CA GLU A 332 -6.91 -10.65 9.29
C GLU A 332 -7.54 -9.80 8.18
N THR A 333 -7.68 -10.36 6.96
CA THR A 333 -8.31 -9.68 5.81
C THR A 333 -7.75 -8.27 5.54
N ILE A 334 -6.45 -8.07 5.76
CA ILE A 334 -5.81 -6.75 5.66
C ILE A 334 -5.91 -6.25 4.21
N CYS A 335 -6.50 -5.07 4.04
CA CYS A 335 -6.40 -4.30 2.82
C CYS A 335 -5.24 -3.31 2.97
N GLY A 336 -4.19 -3.47 2.17
CA GLY A 336 -3.03 -2.57 2.17
C GLY A 336 -2.59 -2.29 0.74
N ALA A 337 -2.08 -1.08 0.51
CA ALA A 337 -1.24 -0.81 -0.63
C ALA A 337 0.18 -1.28 -0.27
N GLN A 338 0.82 -1.97 -1.21
CA GLN A 338 2.19 -2.43 -1.07
C GLN A 338 3.09 -1.33 -1.65
N ASP A 339 4.03 -0.81 -0.86
CA ASP A 339 5.07 0.12 -1.35
C ASP A 339 6.03 -0.56 -2.33
#